data_AF-A0A151NRI2-F1
#
_entry.id   AF-A0A151NRI2-F1
#
_cell.length_a   1.000
_cell.length_b   1.000
_cell.length_c   1.000
_cell.angle_alpha   90.00
_cell.angle_beta   90.00
_cell.angle_gamma   90.00
#
_symmetry.space_group_name_H-M   'P 1'
#
loop_
_entity.id
_entity.type
_entity.pdbx_description
1 polymer ?
#
loop_
_entity_poly.entity_id
_entity_poly.type
_entity_poly.pdbx_seq_one_letter_code
_entity_poly.pdbx_strand_id
1 'polypeptide(L)'
;MYSLLSACTCLCLHFLLLCFQVQMFVAEENVDFRIHVENQTRARDDVSRKQLRLYQLYSRTSGKHIQVLGRRISAKGEDGDKYAQLLVETDTFGSQVRIKGKETDFYLCMNRKGKLVGKPDGTSKECVFIEKVLENNYTALMSAKYSGWYVGFTKKGRPRKGPKTRENQQDVHFMKRKN
;
A
#
# COMPACT_ATOMS: atom_id res chain seq x y z
N MET A 1 -46.95 -38.10 -40.62
CA MET A 1 -46.06 -38.57 -39.54
C MET A 1 -44.60 -38.12 -39.72
N TYR A 2 -44.08 -37.95 -40.94
CA TYR A 2 -42.68 -37.52 -41.19
C TYR A 2 -42.37 -36.04 -40.87
N SER A 3 -43.35 -35.13 -40.97
CA SER A 3 -43.16 -33.68 -40.72
C SER A 3 -43.00 -33.32 -39.24
N LEU A 4 -43.74 -34.01 -38.36
CA LEU A 4 -43.65 -33.85 -36.90
C LEU A 4 -42.31 -34.35 -36.34
N LEU A 5 -41.78 -35.46 -36.89
CA LEU A 5 -40.48 -36.00 -36.50
C LEU A 5 -39.34 -35.03 -36.86
N SER A 6 -39.38 -34.43 -38.05
CA SER A 6 -38.38 -33.48 -38.54
C SER A 6 -38.39 -32.14 -37.78
N ALA A 7 -39.57 -31.63 -37.43
CA ALA A 7 -39.68 -30.44 -36.58
C ALA A 7 -39.11 -30.68 -35.17
N CYS A 8 -39.33 -31.89 -34.63
CA CYS A 8 -38.86 -32.27 -33.31
C CYS A 8 -37.32 -32.38 -33.25
N THR A 9 -36.70 -32.98 -34.27
CA THR A 9 -35.23 -33.07 -34.35
C THR A 9 -34.57 -31.70 -34.50
N CYS A 10 -35.18 -30.79 -35.26
CA CYS A 10 -34.68 -29.43 -35.44
C CYS A 10 -34.72 -28.62 -34.12
N LEU A 11 -35.83 -28.71 -33.38
CA LEU A 11 -35.96 -28.08 -32.06
C LEU A 11 -34.94 -28.63 -31.05
N CYS A 12 -34.70 -29.94 -31.05
CA CYS A 12 -33.68 -30.56 -30.19
C CYS A 12 -32.27 -30.05 -30.51
N LEU A 13 -31.91 -29.90 -31.79
CA LEU A 13 -30.60 -29.37 -32.20
C LEU A 13 -30.43 -27.91 -31.79
N HIS A 14 -31.46 -27.08 -31.94
CA HIS A 14 -31.41 -25.68 -31.47
C HIS A 14 -31.29 -25.58 -29.94
N PHE A 15 -31.99 -26.42 -29.20
CA PHE A 15 -31.85 -26.49 -27.75
C PHE A 15 -30.45 -26.93 -27.34
N LEU A 16 -29.87 -27.94 -28.00
CA LEU A 16 -28.49 -28.38 -27.75
C LEU A 16 -27.46 -27.28 -28.07
N LEU A 17 -27.63 -26.56 -29.18
CA LEU A 17 -26.78 -25.43 -29.53
C LEU A 17 -26.90 -24.28 -28.52
N LEU A 18 -28.11 -23.97 -28.07
CA LEU A 18 -28.35 -22.99 -27.00
C LEU A 18 -27.71 -23.42 -25.68
N CYS A 19 -27.84 -24.69 -25.28
CA CYS A 19 -27.17 -25.24 -24.11
C CYS A 19 -25.64 -25.14 -24.23
N PHE A 20 -25.08 -25.41 -25.40
CA PHE A 20 -23.64 -25.31 -25.65
C PHE A 20 -23.15 -23.86 -25.59
N GLN A 21 -23.90 -22.92 -26.16
CA GLN A 21 -23.62 -21.48 -26.06
C GLN A 21 -23.71 -20.99 -24.61
N VAL A 22 -24.70 -21.45 -23.84
CA VAL A 22 -24.83 -21.14 -22.40
C VAL A 22 -23.68 -21.74 -21.60
N GLN A 23 -23.28 -23.00 -21.85
CA GLN A 23 -22.12 -23.60 -21.18
C GLN A 23 -20.81 -22.86 -21.50
N MET A 24 -20.63 -22.38 -22.74
CA MET A 24 -19.46 -21.57 -23.11
C MET A 24 -19.49 -20.17 -22.49
N PHE A 25 -20.68 -19.58 -22.31
CA PHE A 25 -20.84 -18.29 -21.64
C PHE A 25 -20.64 -18.38 -20.12
N VAL A 26 -20.91 -19.55 -19.52
CA VAL A 26 -20.79 -19.81 -18.08
C VAL A 26 -19.39 -20.33 -17.69
N ALA A 27 -18.50 -20.59 -18.64
CA ALA A 27 -17.10 -20.95 -18.39
C ALA A 27 -16.26 -19.72 -18.01
N GLU A 28 -16.69 -18.99 -16.98
CA GLU A 28 -15.83 -18.04 -16.27
C GLU A 28 -14.95 -18.85 -15.33
N GLU A 29 -13.70 -19.12 -15.73
CA GLU A 29 -12.71 -19.68 -14.81
C GLU A 29 -12.52 -18.70 -13.65
N ASN A 30 -13.16 -18.99 -12.52
CA ASN A 30 -13.06 -18.18 -11.31
C ASN A 30 -11.70 -18.47 -10.65
N VAL A 31 -10.65 -17.84 -11.18
CA VAL A 31 -9.28 -17.98 -10.67
C VAL A 31 -9.16 -17.24 -9.34
N ASP A 32 -9.03 -17.98 -8.24
CA ASP A 32 -8.82 -17.42 -6.91
C ASP A 32 -7.34 -17.02 -6.69
N PHE A 33 -7.08 -15.72 -6.69
CA PHE A 33 -5.75 -15.17 -6.45
C PHE A 33 -5.38 -15.00 -4.96
N ARG A 34 -6.27 -15.31 -4.01
CA ARG A 34 -6.03 -15.06 -2.57
C ARG A 34 -4.75 -15.74 -2.07
N ILE A 35 -4.59 -17.02 -2.37
CA ILE A 35 -3.40 -17.79 -1.96
C ILE A 35 -2.12 -17.19 -2.56
N HIS A 36 -2.17 -16.78 -3.83
CA HIS A 36 -1.04 -16.14 -4.49
C HIS A 36 -0.65 -14.82 -3.80
N VAL A 37 -1.63 -13.95 -3.56
CA VAL A 37 -1.43 -12.65 -2.91
C VAL A 37 -0.90 -12.81 -1.48
N GLU A 38 -1.46 -13.72 -0.69
CA GLU A 38 -1.01 -13.99 0.68
C GLU A 38 0.45 -14.47 0.72
N ASN A 39 0.83 -15.35 -0.19
CA ASN A 39 2.20 -15.85 -0.29
C ASN A 39 3.17 -14.73 -0.71
N GLN A 40 2.83 -13.94 -1.73
CA GLN A 40 3.68 -12.84 -2.19
C GLN A 40 3.79 -11.68 -1.21
N THR A 41 2.78 -11.45 -0.36
CA THR A 41 2.80 -10.39 0.67
C THR A 41 3.89 -10.61 1.73
N ARG A 42 4.36 -11.85 1.92
CA ARG A 42 5.35 -12.21 2.96
C ARG A 42 6.76 -11.76 2.61
N ALA A 43 7.07 -11.59 1.33
CA ALA A 43 8.38 -11.21 0.82
C ALA A 43 8.29 -9.95 -0.05
N ARG A 44 9.45 -9.32 -0.29
CA ARG A 44 9.55 -8.32 -1.34
C ARG A 44 9.33 -9.01 -2.68
N ASP A 45 8.52 -8.41 -3.53
CA ASP A 45 8.37 -8.87 -4.90
C ASP A 45 9.54 -8.30 -5.72
N ASP A 46 10.47 -9.11 -6.22
CA ASP A 46 11.61 -8.59 -7.00
C ASP A 46 11.43 -8.83 -8.51
N VAL A 47 10.29 -9.41 -8.92
CA VAL A 47 10.02 -9.79 -10.32
C VAL A 47 9.13 -8.78 -11.04
N SER A 48 8.30 -8.03 -10.31
CA SER A 48 7.39 -7.05 -10.91
C SER A 48 7.96 -5.64 -10.87
N ARG A 49 7.57 -4.82 -11.86
CA ARG A 49 7.86 -3.38 -11.85
C ARG A 49 7.24 -2.71 -10.62
N LYS A 50 8.04 -1.95 -9.88
CA LYS A 50 7.56 -1.22 -8.70
C LYS A 50 6.79 0.04 -9.06
N GLN A 51 5.63 0.21 -8.43
CA GLN A 51 4.84 1.42 -8.55
C GLN A 51 5.47 2.53 -7.70
N LEU A 52 5.82 3.64 -8.36
CA LEU A 52 6.42 4.82 -7.74
C LEU A 52 5.41 5.97 -7.67
N ARG A 53 5.35 6.65 -6.53
CA ARG A 53 4.48 7.79 -6.27
C ARG A 53 5.29 8.91 -5.62
N LEU A 54 5.20 10.14 -6.13
CA LEU A 54 5.87 11.32 -5.58
C LEU A 54 4.84 12.23 -4.91
N TYR A 55 4.98 12.45 -3.59
CA TYR A 55 4.10 13.33 -2.82
C TYR A 55 4.76 13.79 -1.51
N GLN A 56 4.07 14.67 -0.78
CA GLN A 56 4.42 15.07 0.58
C GLN A 56 3.49 14.39 1.60
N LEU A 57 3.99 14.09 2.79
CA LEU A 57 3.18 13.58 3.91
C LEU A 57 2.99 14.67 4.97
N TYR A 58 1.80 15.24 5.02
CA TYR A 58 1.40 16.21 6.03
C TYR A 58 1.02 15.49 7.33
N SER A 59 1.62 15.88 8.46
CA SER A 59 1.24 15.38 9.78
C SER A 59 0.08 16.19 10.34
N ARG A 60 -1.03 15.52 10.67
CA ARG A 60 -2.20 16.14 11.31
C ARG A 60 -1.83 16.89 12.59
N THR A 61 -0.90 16.35 13.38
CA THR A 61 -0.56 16.90 14.70
C THR A 61 0.45 18.04 14.66
N SER A 62 1.48 17.99 13.80
CA SER A 62 2.44 19.09 13.72
C SER A 62 2.00 20.21 12.79
N GLY A 63 1.07 19.94 11.87
CA GLY A 63 0.64 20.90 10.84
C GLY A 63 1.70 21.15 9.77
N LYS A 64 2.67 20.24 9.62
CA LYS A 64 3.84 20.36 8.74
C LYS A 64 4.13 19.01 8.05
N HIS A 65 5.05 19.01 7.10
CA HIS A 65 5.38 17.83 6.31
C HIS A 65 6.55 17.03 6.90
N ILE A 66 6.50 15.71 6.72
CA ILE A 66 7.62 14.81 7.01
C ILE A 66 8.80 15.18 6.13
N GLN A 67 9.98 15.29 6.73
CA GLN A 67 11.26 15.51 6.07
C GLN A 67 12.21 14.35 6.34
N VAL A 68 12.95 13.97 5.30
CA VAL A 68 14.09 13.05 5.40
C VAL A 68 15.37 13.86 5.20
N LEU A 69 16.08 14.13 6.30
CA LEU A 69 17.25 15.00 6.38
C LEU A 69 18.52 14.15 6.55
N GLY A 70 18.74 13.22 5.61
CA GLY A 70 19.74 12.18 5.74
C GLY A 70 19.35 11.21 6.86
N ARG A 71 20.21 11.04 7.88
CA ARG A 71 19.94 10.14 9.02
C ARG A 71 18.81 10.61 9.95
N ARG A 72 18.41 11.88 9.87
CA ARG A 72 17.41 12.49 10.77
C ARG A 72 16.06 12.60 10.07
N ILE A 73 15.00 12.29 10.82
CA ILE A 73 13.61 12.43 10.38
C ILE A 73 12.92 13.50 11.24
N SER A 74 12.09 14.35 10.66
CA SER A 74 11.21 15.30 11.37
C SER A 74 9.91 15.53 10.62
N ALA A 75 8.91 16.13 11.26
CA ALA A 75 7.70 16.63 10.60
C ALA A 75 7.59 18.14 10.80
N LYS A 76 8.53 18.87 10.20
CA LYS A 76 8.68 20.33 10.34
C LYS A 76 8.80 21.04 8.98
N GLY A 77 8.71 20.30 7.87
CA GLY A 77 8.84 20.87 6.54
C GLY A 77 7.67 21.77 6.22
N GLU A 78 7.96 22.92 5.62
CA GLU A 78 6.95 23.74 4.97
C GLU A 78 6.41 23.03 3.72
N ASP A 79 5.33 23.55 3.16
CA ASP A 79 4.82 23.05 1.89
C ASP A 79 5.81 23.34 0.76
N GLY A 80 6.12 22.32 -0.04
CA GLY A 80 7.10 22.43 -1.14
C GLY A 80 8.57 22.40 -0.71
N ASP A 81 8.85 22.16 0.58
CA ASP A 81 10.23 21.93 1.04
C ASP A 81 10.84 20.74 0.30
N LYS A 82 12.01 20.95 -0.31
CA LYS A 82 12.73 19.90 -1.06
C LYS A 82 13.00 18.63 -0.24
N TYR A 83 13.23 18.77 1.07
CA TYR A 83 13.45 17.63 1.96
C TYR A 83 12.15 16.91 2.37
N ALA A 84 10.99 17.51 2.08
CA ALA A 84 9.68 16.93 2.31
C ALA A 84 9.09 16.22 1.08
N GLN A 85 9.78 16.26 -0.06
CA GLN A 85 9.41 15.46 -1.24
C GLN A 85 9.77 13.99 -1.03
N LEU A 86 8.77 13.12 -1.05
CA LEU A 86 8.94 11.68 -0.77
C LEU A 86 8.63 10.85 -2.02
N LEU A 87 9.60 10.02 -2.41
CA LEU A 87 9.41 8.95 -3.38
C LEU A 87 8.92 7.71 -2.62
N VAL A 88 7.69 7.30 -2.88
CA VAL A 88 7.05 6.15 -2.24
C VAL A 88 6.92 5.02 -3.24
N GLU A 89 7.65 3.95 -2.96
CA GLU A 89 7.76 2.76 -3.80
C GLU A 89 6.98 1.61 -3.17
N THR A 90 6.15 0.91 -3.95
CA THR A 90 5.48 -0.31 -3.48
C THR A 90 6.50 -1.45 -3.29
N ASP A 91 6.49 -2.08 -2.12
CA ASP A 91 7.31 -3.27 -1.81
C ASP A 91 6.68 -4.56 -2.37
N THR A 92 5.41 -4.77 -2.06
CA THR A 92 4.60 -5.93 -2.45
C THR A 92 3.12 -5.58 -2.21
N PHE A 93 2.24 -6.56 -2.29
CA PHE A 93 0.81 -6.42 -1.96
C PHE A 93 0.55 -5.99 -0.50
N GLY A 94 -0.71 -5.68 -0.20
CA GLY A 94 -1.14 -5.25 1.13
C GLY A 94 -0.69 -3.83 1.48
N SER A 95 -0.51 -2.97 0.47
CA SER A 95 -0.08 -1.58 0.62
C SER A 95 1.24 -1.42 1.38
N GLN A 96 2.14 -2.41 1.26
CA GLN A 96 3.50 -2.32 1.79
C GLN A 96 4.34 -1.41 0.91
N VAL A 97 4.99 -0.42 1.51
CA VAL A 97 5.74 0.63 0.81
C VAL A 97 7.07 0.94 1.48
N ARG A 98 8.03 1.38 0.68
CA ARG A 98 9.24 2.10 1.11
C ARG A 98 9.07 3.57 0.83
N ILE A 99 9.54 4.39 1.76
CA ILE A 99 9.45 5.86 1.68
C ILE A 99 10.87 6.40 1.65
N LYS A 100 11.26 7.01 0.53
CA LYS A 100 12.59 7.57 0.29
C LYS A 100 12.50 9.09 0.16
N GLY A 101 13.38 9.82 0.85
CA GLY A 101 13.50 11.27 0.65
C GLY A 101 14.11 11.55 -0.72
N LYS A 102 13.39 12.26 -1.59
CA LYS A 102 13.84 12.55 -2.96
C LYS A 102 15.16 13.32 -2.99
N GLU A 103 15.31 14.29 -2.09
CA GLU A 103 16.49 15.16 -2.04
C GLU A 103 17.72 14.46 -1.45
N THR A 104 17.55 13.52 -0.52
CA THR A 104 18.68 12.95 0.24
C THR A 104 19.03 11.53 -0.16
N ASP A 105 18.13 10.85 -0.85
CA ASP A 105 18.18 9.42 -1.13
C ASP A 105 18.13 8.48 0.09
N PHE A 106 17.83 9.00 1.28
CA PHE A 106 17.67 8.17 2.47
C PHE A 106 16.25 7.61 2.57
N TYR A 107 16.14 6.36 2.99
CA TYR A 107 14.88 5.72 3.33
C TYR A 107 14.47 6.04 4.76
N LEU A 108 13.21 6.39 4.96
CA LEU A 108 12.58 6.38 6.27
C LEU A 108 12.54 4.92 6.76
N CYS A 109 13.08 4.68 7.94
CA CYS A 109 13.06 3.37 8.58
C CYS A 109 12.75 3.51 10.07
N MET A 110 12.29 2.43 10.69
CA MET A 110 12.09 2.34 12.12
C MET A 110 13.00 1.26 12.69
N ASN A 111 13.86 1.62 13.65
CA ASN A 111 14.77 0.65 14.25
C ASN A 111 14.12 -0.15 15.40
N ARG A 112 14.81 -1.18 15.90
CA ARG A 112 14.40 -2.01 17.06
C ARG A 112 13.97 -1.25 18.31
N LYS A 113 14.45 -0.02 18.52
CA LYS A 113 14.07 0.84 19.67
C LYS A 113 12.81 1.69 19.38
N GLY A 114 12.20 1.50 18.21
CA GLY A 114 11.06 2.26 17.70
C GLY A 114 11.43 3.68 17.25
N LYS A 115 12.71 4.01 17.08
CA LYS A 115 13.13 5.35 16.62
C LYS A 115 13.05 5.41 15.10
N LEU A 116 12.43 6.47 14.58
CA LEU A 116 12.50 6.82 13.17
C LEU A 116 13.89 7.34 12.82
N VAL A 117 14.48 6.76 11.78
CA VAL A 117 15.84 7.06 11.31
C VAL A 117 15.84 7.04 9.78
N GLY A 118 16.72 7.83 9.19
CA GLY A 118 17.04 7.68 7.77
C GLY A 118 18.17 6.68 7.58
N LYS A 119 18.07 5.82 6.57
CA LYS A 119 19.15 4.91 6.14
C LYS A 119 19.41 5.02 4.63
N PRO A 120 20.66 4.98 4.16
CA PRO A 120 20.96 4.97 2.73
C PRO A 120 20.51 3.65 2.08
N ASP A 121 20.69 2.53 2.79
CA ASP A 121 20.19 1.22 2.39
C ASP A 121 18.77 0.99 2.93
N GLY A 122 17.82 0.84 2.01
CA GLY A 122 16.40 0.58 2.27
C GLY A 122 15.99 -0.88 2.17
N THR A 123 16.90 -1.83 1.90
CA THR A 123 16.55 -3.24 1.67
C THR A 123 15.85 -3.90 2.86
N SER A 124 16.25 -3.53 4.07
CA SER A 124 15.70 -4.06 5.32
C SER A 124 14.19 -3.86 5.47
N LYS A 125 13.49 -4.87 6.03
CA LYS A 125 12.07 -4.76 6.43
C LYS A 125 11.81 -3.67 7.47
N GLU A 126 12.84 -3.16 8.16
CA GLU A 126 12.76 -1.96 9.02
C GLU A 126 12.35 -0.69 8.25
N CYS A 127 12.53 -0.68 6.93
CA CYS A 127 12.22 0.44 6.04
C CYS A 127 10.88 0.26 5.29
N VAL A 128 10.12 -0.79 5.63
CA VAL A 128 8.83 -1.10 5.03
C VAL A 128 7.70 -0.72 5.97
N PHE A 129 6.71 -0.01 5.44
CA PHE A 129 5.50 0.38 6.15
C PHE A 129 4.27 -0.09 5.40
N ILE A 130 3.23 -0.45 6.15
CA ILE A 130 1.89 -0.74 5.62
C ILE A 130 1.11 0.58 5.66
N GLU A 131 0.78 1.08 4.48
CA GLU A 131 -0.11 2.25 4.30
C GLU A 131 -1.56 1.82 4.54
N LYS A 132 -2.17 2.38 5.58
CA LYS A 132 -3.57 2.15 5.92
C LYS A 132 -4.40 3.41 5.69
N VAL A 133 -5.60 3.24 5.16
CA VAL A 133 -6.66 4.25 5.23
C VAL A 133 -7.46 3.96 6.49
N LEU A 134 -7.49 4.93 7.41
CA LEU A 134 -8.22 4.82 8.66
C LEU A 134 -9.71 5.15 8.47
N GLU A 135 -10.55 4.74 9.41
CA GLU A 135 -11.99 5.03 9.43
C GLU A 135 -12.30 6.55 9.40
N ASN A 136 -11.41 7.36 9.96
CA ASN A 136 -11.51 8.82 9.93
C ASN A 136 -10.92 9.46 8.66
N ASN A 137 -10.68 8.65 7.62
CA ASN A 137 -10.13 9.02 6.32
C ASN A 137 -8.70 9.57 6.32
N TYR A 138 -7.99 9.54 7.45
CA TYR A 138 -6.56 9.82 7.47
C TYR A 138 -5.74 8.60 7.04
N THR A 139 -4.51 8.86 6.60
CA THR A 139 -3.51 7.82 6.34
C THR A 139 -2.74 7.49 7.62
N ALA A 140 -2.47 6.22 7.87
CA ALA A 140 -1.50 5.76 8.87
C ALA A 140 -0.44 4.89 8.23
N LEU A 141 0.77 4.91 8.81
CA LEU A 141 1.91 4.13 8.34
C LEU A 141 2.41 3.22 9.46
N MET A 142 2.02 1.96 9.42
CA MET A 142 2.42 0.96 10.41
C MET A 142 3.72 0.27 9.97
N SER A 143 4.66 0.02 10.87
CA SER A 143 5.87 -0.75 10.55
C SER A 143 5.51 -2.18 10.14
N ALA A 144 6.03 -2.65 9.01
CA ALA A 144 5.87 -4.04 8.59
C ALA A 144 6.75 -5.00 9.40
N LYS A 145 7.85 -4.51 10.02
CA LYS A 145 8.73 -5.30 10.88
C LYS A 145 8.25 -5.36 12.32
N TYR A 146 7.76 -4.23 12.86
CA TYR A 146 7.30 -4.11 14.24
C TYR A 146 5.79 -3.81 14.24
N SER A 147 4.98 -4.86 14.05
CA SER A 147 3.52 -4.71 13.95
C SER A 147 2.93 -3.98 15.16
N GLY A 148 1.97 -3.10 14.91
CA GLY A 148 1.37 -2.22 15.92
C GLY A 148 2.19 -0.97 16.25
N TRP A 149 3.40 -0.79 15.70
CA TRP A 149 4.15 0.46 15.81
C TRP A 149 3.92 1.33 14.57
N TYR A 150 3.68 2.61 14.78
CA TYR A 150 3.33 3.54 13.73
C TYR A 150 4.37 4.65 13.61
N VAL A 151 4.51 5.18 12.39
CA VAL A 151 5.16 6.47 12.18
C VAL A 151 4.31 7.53 12.89
N GLY A 152 4.94 8.38 13.70
CA GLY A 152 4.21 9.45 14.37
C GLY A 152 5.08 10.60 14.84
N PHE A 153 4.46 11.77 14.99
CA PHE A 153 5.16 13.01 15.33
C PHE A 153 4.38 13.85 16.33
N THR A 154 5.10 14.43 17.28
CA THR A 154 4.53 15.38 18.25
C THR A 154 4.10 16.69 17.59
N LYS A 155 3.34 17.53 18.30
CA LYS A 155 2.95 18.88 17.86
C LYS A 155 4.13 19.77 17.41
N LYS A 156 5.32 19.55 18.01
CA LYS A 156 6.56 20.26 17.64
C LYS A 156 7.31 19.61 16.46
N GLY A 157 6.70 18.65 15.76
CA GLY A 157 7.30 17.93 14.63
C GLY A 157 8.43 16.96 15.01
N ARG A 158 8.54 16.58 16.29
CA ARG A 158 9.56 15.62 16.76
C ARG A 158 9.07 14.18 16.60
N PRO A 159 9.90 13.24 16.10
CA PRO A 159 9.53 11.83 15.98
C PRO A 159 9.09 11.23 17.32
N ARG A 160 8.05 10.40 17.26
CA ARG A 160 7.63 9.56 18.38
C ARG A 160 8.26 8.18 18.29
N LYS A 161 8.46 7.52 19.44
CA LYS A 161 8.89 6.13 19.50
C LYS A 161 7.73 5.20 19.18
N GLY A 162 7.92 4.25 18.25
CA GLY A 162 6.95 3.23 17.84
C GLY A 162 6.21 2.54 19.00
N PRO A 163 6.89 2.01 20.05
CA PRO A 163 6.21 1.37 21.18
C PRO A 163 5.20 2.25 21.92
N LYS A 164 5.26 3.57 21.74
CA LYS A 164 4.34 4.50 22.39
C LYS A 164 3.13 4.83 21.52
N THR A 165 3.17 4.52 20.23
CA THR A 165 2.12 4.90 19.26
C THR A 165 0.95 3.93 19.29
N ARG A 166 -0.24 4.42 18.95
CA ARG A 166 -1.45 3.61 18.73
C ARG A 166 -2.22 4.19 17.54
N GLU A 167 -2.97 3.34 16.83
CA GLU A 167 -3.67 3.74 15.60
C GLU A 167 -4.66 4.90 15.81
N ASN A 168 -5.32 4.96 16.96
CA ASN A 168 -6.31 6.00 17.29
C ASN A 168 -5.69 7.35 17.72
N GLN A 169 -4.36 7.45 17.84
CA GLN A 169 -3.70 8.69 18.24
C GLN A 169 -3.53 9.64 17.06
N GLN A 170 -3.91 10.90 17.23
CA GLN A 170 -3.80 11.88 16.13
C GLN A 170 -2.38 12.04 15.58
N ASP A 171 -1.35 11.77 16.39
CA ASP A 171 0.04 11.92 15.97
C ASP A 171 0.55 10.85 15.01
N VAL A 172 -0.25 9.83 14.72
CA VAL A 172 0.03 8.84 13.66
C VAL A 172 -0.81 9.08 12.39
N HIS A 173 -1.60 10.15 12.36
CA HIS A 173 -2.48 10.48 11.25
C HIS A 173 -1.80 11.45 10.26
N PHE A 174 -1.86 11.10 8.98
CA PHE A 174 -1.25 11.84 7.89
C PHE A 174 -2.22 12.10 6.74
N MET A 175 -1.90 13.10 5.93
CA MET A 175 -2.53 13.34 4.64
C MET A 175 -1.49 13.36 3.54
N LYS A 176 -1.78 12.69 2.42
CA LYS A 176 -0.97 12.74 1.21
C LYS A 176 -1.29 14.04 0.47
N ARG A 177 -0.28 14.89 0.24
CA ARG A 177 -0.44 16.16 -0.48
C ARG A 177 0.39 16.13 -1.75
N LYS A 178 -0.21 16.60 -2.85
CA LYS A 178 0.53 16.82 -4.11
C LYS A 178 1.51 17.97 -3.90
N ASN A 179 2.57 17.94 -4.70
CA ASN A 179 3.50 19.05 -4.82
C ASN A 179 2.93 20.13 -5.73
#